data_AF-A0A7H4M5I0-F1
#
_entry.id   AF-A0A7H4M5I0-F1
#
_cell.length_a   1.000
_cell.length_b   1.000
_cell.length_c   1.000
_cell.angle_alpha   90.00
_cell.angle_beta   90.00
_cell.angle_gamma   90.00
#
_symmetry.space_group_name_H-M   'P 1'
#
loop_
_entity.id
_entity.type
_entity.pdbx_description
1 polymer ?
#
loop_
_entity_poly.entity_id
_entity_poly.type
_entity_poly.pdbx_seq_one_letter_code
_entity_poly.pdbx_strand_id
1 'polypeptide(L)'
;MAPPASQVERLINELLLWLKVTDIHPLIAGAVFHYEFEFIHPFADGNGRMGRLWQTLILSQWRAELAWLPVETLMHYQQERYYQVLGMCDSQSDSTPFIEFMLENMVIALKDGMGQTASLSEEMSEEMSEEKVEMLAAVEERILKLLSKEPTRTAKDMAQEIDVSARTVERYLKTLQQKGRLQRTGAKKRGAWRIL
;
A
#
# COMPACT_ATOMS: atom_id res chain seq x y z
N MET A 1 21.49 1.01 -9.64
CA MET A 1 21.66 0.89 -11.12
C MET A 1 21.51 -0.58 -11.51
N ALA A 2 20.77 -0.93 -12.58
CA ALA A 2 20.53 -2.34 -12.93
C ALA A 2 21.81 -3.07 -13.43
N PRO A 3 21.98 -4.37 -13.15
CA PRO A 3 23.10 -5.17 -13.64
C PRO A 3 23.17 -5.26 -15.18
N PRO A 4 24.35 -5.56 -15.75
CA PRO A 4 24.48 -5.88 -17.17
C PRO A 4 23.64 -7.11 -17.55
N ALA A 5 23.07 -7.12 -18.77
CA ALA A 5 22.24 -8.22 -19.27
C ALA A 5 22.91 -9.60 -19.18
N SER A 6 24.24 -9.66 -19.33
CA SER A 6 25.02 -10.91 -19.21
C SER A 6 25.03 -11.51 -17.79
N GLN A 7 24.65 -10.74 -16.78
CA GLN A 7 24.57 -11.19 -15.38
C GLN A 7 23.15 -11.59 -14.97
N VAL A 8 22.12 -11.17 -15.72
CA VAL A 8 20.70 -11.34 -15.35
C VAL A 8 20.34 -12.81 -15.11
N GLU A 9 20.71 -13.70 -16.04
CA GLU A 9 20.39 -15.12 -15.92
C GLU A 9 20.99 -15.73 -14.65
N ARG A 10 22.27 -15.43 -14.36
CA ARG A 10 22.95 -15.91 -13.16
C ARG A 10 22.26 -15.38 -11.89
N LEU A 11 22.00 -14.07 -11.82
CA LEU A 11 21.40 -13.44 -10.64
C LEU A 11 19.97 -13.93 -10.37
N ILE A 12 19.15 -14.11 -11.40
CA ILE A 12 17.80 -14.68 -11.23
C ILE A 12 17.87 -16.12 -10.75
N ASN A 13 18.79 -16.93 -11.29
CA ASN A 13 18.95 -18.31 -10.84
C ASN A 13 19.43 -18.39 -9.38
N GLU A 14 20.36 -17.52 -8.98
CA GLU A 14 20.81 -17.40 -7.59
C GLU A 14 19.65 -16.98 -6.66
N LEU A 15 18.86 -15.99 -7.07
CA LEU A 15 17.71 -15.52 -6.30
C LEU A 15 16.63 -16.61 -6.13
N LEU A 16 16.31 -17.35 -7.21
CA LEU A 16 15.34 -18.45 -7.17
C LEU A 16 15.86 -19.64 -6.34
N LEU A 17 17.15 -19.95 -6.44
CA LEU A 17 17.77 -21.00 -5.62
C LEU A 17 17.73 -20.62 -4.14
N TRP A 18 18.09 -19.38 -3.80
CA TRP A 18 17.99 -18.84 -2.44
C TRP A 18 16.56 -18.97 -1.92
N LEU A 19 15.56 -18.51 -2.67
CA LEU A 19 14.15 -18.59 -2.26
C LEU A 19 13.69 -20.03 -2.00
N LYS A 20 14.21 -21.01 -2.75
CA LYS A 20 13.86 -22.42 -2.60
C LYS A 20 14.40 -23.04 -1.30
N VAL A 21 15.55 -22.58 -0.81
CA VAL A 21 16.27 -23.21 0.32
C VAL A 21 16.32 -22.37 1.58
N THR A 22 15.91 -21.10 1.51
CA THR A 22 15.92 -20.17 2.64
C THR A 22 15.02 -20.67 3.77
N ASP A 23 15.49 -20.49 5.02
CA ASP A 23 14.74 -20.74 6.26
C ASP A 23 14.11 -19.44 6.81
N ILE A 24 14.30 -18.33 6.10
CA ILE A 24 13.72 -17.02 6.45
C ILE A 24 12.19 -17.08 6.33
N HIS A 25 11.51 -16.45 7.29
CA HIS A 25 10.06 -16.38 7.31
C HIS A 25 9.48 -15.81 5.99
N PRO A 26 8.42 -16.39 5.40
CA PRO A 26 7.90 -15.99 4.09
C PRO A 26 7.55 -14.50 3.93
N LEU A 27 7.12 -13.83 5.00
CA LEU A 27 6.89 -12.38 5.00
C LEU A 27 8.15 -11.57 4.67
N ILE A 28 9.29 -11.96 5.25
CA ILE A 28 10.59 -11.32 5.02
C ILE A 28 11.14 -11.80 3.69
N ALA A 29 11.09 -13.10 3.41
CA ALA A 29 11.62 -13.67 2.18
C ALA A 29 10.93 -13.09 0.93
N GLY A 30 9.62 -12.88 0.98
CA GLY A 30 8.88 -12.22 -0.10
C GLY A 30 9.28 -10.76 -0.33
N ALA A 31 9.59 -10.01 0.74
CA ALA A 31 10.06 -8.63 0.63
C ALA A 31 11.50 -8.56 0.08
N VAL A 32 12.40 -9.42 0.55
CA VAL A 32 13.77 -9.55 0.02
C VAL A 32 13.72 -9.95 -1.46
N PHE A 33 12.90 -10.94 -1.82
CA PHE A 33 12.76 -11.33 -3.22
C PHE A 33 12.30 -10.17 -4.10
N HIS A 34 11.31 -9.40 -3.64
CA HIS A 34 10.82 -8.24 -4.38
C HIS A 34 11.92 -7.19 -4.58
N TYR A 35 12.67 -6.86 -3.52
CA TYR A 35 13.80 -5.94 -3.60
C TYR A 35 14.86 -6.40 -4.62
N GLU A 36 15.33 -7.64 -4.48
CA GLU A 36 16.37 -8.21 -5.37
C GLU A 36 15.87 -8.31 -6.81
N PHE A 37 14.61 -8.68 -7.02
CA PHE A 37 14.02 -8.76 -8.35
C PHE A 37 13.95 -7.39 -9.05
N GLU A 38 13.57 -6.34 -8.31
CA GLU A 38 13.58 -4.97 -8.82
C GLU A 38 14.98 -4.47 -9.16
N PHE A 39 15.96 -4.83 -8.32
CA PHE A 39 17.37 -4.51 -8.53
C PHE A 39 17.93 -5.20 -9.77
N ILE A 40 17.71 -6.51 -9.92
CA ILE A 40 18.17 -7.30 -11.08
C ILE A 40 17.54 -6.81 -12.37
N HIS A 41 16.27 -6.39 -12.31
CA HIS A 41 15.52 -5.82 -13.42
C HIS A 41 15.53 -6.70 -14.70
N PRO A 42 15.08 -7.97 -14.61
CA PRO A 42 15.36 -8.98 -15.64
C PRO A 42 14.62 -8.78 -16.97
N PHE A 43 13.58 -7.97 -17.00
CA PHE A 43 12.76 -7.73 -18.19
C PHE A 43 12.95 -6.31 -18.75
N ALA A 44 12.68 -6.14 -20.04
CA ALA A 44 12.70 -4.81 -20.69
C ALA A 44 11.58 -3.89 -20.20
N ASP A 45 10.44 -4.45 -19.78
CA ASP A 45 9.33 -3.74 -19.14
C ASP A 45 8.62 -4.69 -18.15
N GLY A 46 7.93 -4.12 -17.18
CA GLY A 46 7.02 -4.85 -16.29
C GLY A 46 7.66 -5.41 -15.03
N ASN A 47 8.91 -5.09 -14.72
CA ASN A 47 9.61 -5.57 -13.52
C ASN A 47 8.81 -5.28 -12.25
N GLY A 48 8.39 -4.02 -12.04
CA GLY A 48 7.52 -3.64 -10.91
C GLY A 48 6.28 -4.50 -10.73
N ARG A 49 5.59 -4.82 -11.84
CA ARG A 49 4.39 -5.66 -11.83
C ARG A 49 4.75 -7.10 -11.46
N MET A 50 5.86 -7.61 -11.99
CA MET A 50 6.35 -8.96 -11.73
C MET A 50 6.90 -9.13 -10.32
N GLY A 51 7.60 -8.13 -9.75
CA GLY A 51 8.09 -8.15 -8.38
C GLY A 51 6.94 -8.25 -7.37
N ARG A 52 5.90 -7.42 -7.54
CA ARG A 52 4.67 -7.48 -6.73
C ARG A 52 3.92 -8.81 -6.88
N LEU A 53 3.81 -9.31 -8.12
CA LEU A 53 3.19 -10.61 -8.39
C LEU A 53 3.94 -11.74 -7.67
N TRP A 54 5.27 -11.76 -7.77
CA TRP A 54 6.10 -12.76 -7.11
C TRP A 54 5.98 -12.72 -5.60
N GLN A 55 6.03 -11.52 -4.99
CA GLN A 55 5.79 -11.40 -3.55
C GLN A 55 4.43 -11.96 -3.15
N THR A 56 3.37 -11.62 -3.91
CA THR A 56 2.02 -12.15 -3.65
C THR A 56 1.98 -13.67 -3.76
N LEU A 57 2.65 -14.24 -4.76
CA LEU A 57 2.77 -15.69 -4.96
C LEU A 57 3.47 -16.36 -3.78
N ILE A 58 4.64 -15.86 -3.37
CA ILE A 58 5.43 -16.37 -2.23
C ILE A 58 4.57 -16.39 -0.96
N LEU A 59 3.87 -15.30 -0.68
CA LEU A 59 2.99 -15.21 0.48
C LEU A 59 1.80 -16.18 0.37
N SER A 60 1.20 -16.32 -0.81
CA SER A 60 0.05 -17.21 -1.04
C SER A 60 0.38 -18.69 -0.86
N GLN A 61 1.62 -19.09 -1.15
CA GLN A 61 2.10 -20.47 -0.92
C GLN A 61 2.24 -20.78 0.56
N TRP A 62 2.50 -19.78 1.39
CA TRP A 62 2.52 -19.93 2.84
C TRP A 62 1.11 -19.86 3.45
N ARG A 63 0.30 -18.89 3.02
CA ARG A 63 -1.09 -18.66 3.47
C ARG A 63 -1.96 -18.22 2.30
N ALA A 64 -2.92 -19.05 1.92
CA ALA A 64 -3.75 -18.82 0.73
C ALA A 64 -4.55 -17.50 0.77
N GLU A 65 -4.89 -17.02 1.97
CA GLU A 65 -5.61 -15.77 2.20
C GLU A 65 -4.81 -14.54 1.73
N LEU A 66 -3.47 -14.64 1.75
CA LEU A 66 -2.58 -13.55 1.35
C LEU A 66 -2.55 -13.33 -0.16
N ALA A 67 -3.11 -14.24 -0.97
CA ALA A 67 -3.35 -14.02 -2.40
C ALA A 67 -4.26 -12.81 -2.67
N TRP A 68 -5.08 -12.43 -1.68
CA TRP A 68 -6.06 -11.34 -1.78
C TRP A 68 -5.61 -10.05 -1.09
N LEU A 69 -4.37 -10.00 -0.58
CA LEU A 69 -3.84 -8.82 0.09
C LEU A 69 -3.71 -7.67 -0.92
N PRO A 70 -4.30 -6.48 -0.69
CA PRO A 70 -4.30 -5.38 -1.65
C PRO A 70 -2.98 -4.60 -1.67
N VAL A 71 -1.84 -5.31 -1.76
CA VAL A 71 -0.48 -4.72 -1.75
C VAL A 71 -0.35 -3.65 -2.83
N GLU A 72 -0.85 -3.92 -4.04
CA GLU A 72 -0.77 -2.98 -5.16
C GLU A 72 -1.52 -1.66 -4.92
N THR A 73 -2.65 -1.72 -4.22
CA THR A 73 -3.41 -0.51 -3.88
C THR A 73 -2.64 0.36 -2.89
N LEU A 74 -1.95 -0.25 -1.91
CA LEU A 74 -1.12 0.49 -0.97
C LEU A 74 0.13 1.09 -1.63
N MET A 75 0.77 0.32 -2.51
CA MET A 75 1.95 0.76 -3.26
C MET A 75 1.62 1.96 -4.16
N HIS A 76 0.45 1.95 -4.82
CA HIS A 76 0.02 3.06 -5.68
C HIS A 76 -0.09 4.39 -4.91
N TYR A 77 -0.60 4.39 -3.66
CA TYR A 77 -0.69 5.62 -2.86
C TYR A 77 0.63 6.03 -2.21
N GLN A 78 1.62 5.13 -2.17
CA GLN A 78 2.94 5.37 -1.59
C GLN A 78 4.04 5.24 -2.64
N GLN A 79 3.73 5.49 -3.91
CA GLN A 79 4.67 5.25 -5.02
C GLN A 79 5.94 6.08 -4.88
N GLU A 80 5.83 7.34 -4.45
CA GLU A 80 6.99 8.19 -4.20
C GLU A 80 7.86 7.64 -3.07
N ARG A 81 7.26 7.30 -1.92
CA ARG A 81 7.96 6.70 -0.78
C ARG A 81 8.60 5.36 -1.14
N TYR A 82 7.93 4.54 -1.94
CA TYR A 82 8.47 3.28 -2.44
C TYR A 82 9.79 3.49 -3.20
N TYR A 83 9.81 4.42 -4.15
CA TYR A 83 11.03 4.73 -4.89
C TYR A 83 12.10 5.41 -4.02
N GLN A 84 11.72 6.24 -3.06
CA GLN A 84 12.65 6.82 -2.08
C GLN A 84 13.31 5.72 -1.25
N VAL A 85 12.54 4.77 -0.72
CA VAL A 85 13.05 3.63 0.06
C VAL A 85 13.97 2.75 -0.79
N LEU A 86 13.61 2.45 -2.03
CA LEU A 86 14.51 1.75 -2.96
C LEU A 86 15.82 2.50 -3.19
N GLY A 87 15.77 3.83 -3.36
CA GLY A 87 16.96 4.67 -3.49
C GLY A 87 17.84 4.66 -2.25
N MET A 88 17.24 4.65 -1.06
CA MET A 88 17.99 4.52 0.20
C MET A 88 18.70 3.16 0.28
N CYS A 89 18.00 2.08 -0.08
CA CYS A 89 18.57 0.73 -0.06
C CYS A 89 19.74 0.58 -1.03
N ASP A 90 19.63 1.12 -2.26
CA ASP A 90 20.72 1.10 -3.26
C ASP A 90 21.96 1.86 -2.73
N SER A 91 21.75 2.99 -2.05
CA SER A 91 22.84 3.81 -1.51
C SER A 91 23.58 3.17 -0.33
N GLN A 92 22.88 2.35 0.46
CA GLN A 92 23.41 1.73 1.68
C GLN A 92 23.79 0.26 1.47
N SER A 93 23.44 -0.33 0.32
CA SER A 93 23.52 -1.77 0.07
C SER A 93 22.83 -2.59 1.17
N ASP A 94 21.68 -2.09 1.64
CA ASP A 94 20.91 -2.66 2.73
C ASP A 94 19.42 -2.70 2.35
N SER A 95 18.82 -3.89 2.34
CA SER A 95 17.41 -4.09 2.02
C SER A 95 16.49 -3.94 3.23
N THR A 96 17.03 -3.76 4.43
CA THR A 96 16.26 -3.61 5.68
C THR A 96 15.18 -2.53 5.60
N PRO A 97 15.45 -1.31 5.10
CA PRO A 97 14.41 -0.27 5.01
C PRO A 97 13.26 -0.67 4.08
N PHE A 98 13.55 -1.42 3.02
CA PHE A 98 12.54 -1.94 2.11
C PHE A 98 11.69 -3.02 2.77
N ILE A 99 12.33 -3.94 3.51
CA ILE A 99 11.64 -5.01 4.23
C ILE A 99 10.68 -4.40 5.27
N GLU A 100 11.16 -3.47 6.09
CA GLU A 100 10.34 -2.76 7.09
C GLU A 100 9.15 -2.06 6.44
N PHE A 101 9.42 -1.28 5.39
CA PHE A 101 8.38 -0.59 4.62
C PHE A 101 7.31 -1.56 4.07
N MET A 102 7.71 -2.73 3.56
CA MET A 102 6.77 -3.72 3.05
C MET A 102 5.97 -4.38 4.17
N LEU A 103 6.60 -4.73 5.29
CA LEU A 103 5.93 -5.31 6.45
C LEU A 103 4.89 -4.34 7.05
N GLU A 104 5.25 -3.06 7.22
CA GLU A 104 4.34 -1.99 7.65
C GLU A 104 3.08 -1.94 6.77
N ASN A 105 3.29 -1.89 5.45
CA ASN A 105 2.19 -1.82 4.50
C ASN A 105 1.32 -3.08 4.54
N MET A 106 1.90 -4.27 4.70
CA MET A 106 1.12 -5.49 4.84
C MET A 106 0.25 -5.49 6.11
N VAL A 107 0.78 -5.00 7.24
CA VAL A 107 0.00 -4.83 8.48
C VAL A 107 -1.19 -3.89 8.25
N ILE A 108 -0.96 -2.75 7.59
CA ILE A 108 -2.02 -1.79 7.26
C ILE A 108 -3.09 -2.45 6.37
N ALA A 109 -2.68 -3.18 5.32
CA ALA A 109 -3.61 -3.87 4.42
C ALA A 109 -4.44 -4.94 5.15
N LEU A 110 -3.80 -5.73 6.01
CA LEU A 110 -4.49 -6.78 6.77
C LEU A 110 -5.51 -6.19 7.74
N LYS A 111 -5.12 -5.15 8.49
CA LYS A 111 -6.03 -4.46 9.43
C LYS A 111 -7.19 -3.78 8.70
N ASP A 112 -6.96 -3.17 7.53
CA ASP A 112 -8.03 -2.61 6.68
C ASP A 112 -8.98 -3.71 6.18
N GLY A 113 -8.43 -4.85 5.72
CA GLY A 113 -9.21 -6.02 5.32
C GLY A 113 -10.06 -6.61 6.44
N MET A 114 -9.56 -6.55 7.69
CA MET A 114 -10.28 -7.00 8.90
C MET A 114 -11.27 -5.96 9.44
N GLY A 115 -11.35 -4.76 8.85
CA GLY A 115 -12.21 -3.68 9.35
C GLY A 115 -11.75 -3.07 10.67
N GLN A 116 -10.48 -3.27 11.04
CA GLN A 116 -9.87 -2.81 12.29
C GLN A 116 -9.19 -1.42 12.16
N THR A 117 -9.47 -0.67 11.10
CA THR A 117 -8.87 0.65 10.88
C THR A 117 -9.22 1.69 11.95
N ALA A 118 -10.23 1.45 12.79
CA ALA A 118 -10.57 2.30 13.92
C ALA A 118 -9.60 2.16 15.11
N SER A 119 -8.93 1.01 15.30
CA SER A 119 -7.97 0.81 16.41
C SER A 119 -6.54 1.27 16.06
N LEU A 120 -6.28 1.51 14.77
CA LEU A 120 -4.99 2.00 14.29
C LEU A 120 -4.70 3.46 14.65
N SER A 121 -5.71 4.29 14.90
CA SER A 121 -5.48 5.67 15.34
C SER A 121 -4.98 5.77 16.79
N GLU A 122 -5.22 4.75 17.61
CA GLU A 122 -4.83 4.76 19.02
C GLU A 122 -3.52 4.00 19.28
N GLU A 123 -3.27 2.88 18.59
CA GLU A 123 -2.08 2.05 18.85
C GLU A 123 -0.85 2.39 17.98
N MET A 124 -1.03 2.98 16.79
CA MET A 124 0.08 3.34 15.88
C MET A 124 0.50 4.83 15.98
N SER A 125 -0.11 5.59 16.89
CA SER A 125 0.30 6.97 17.20
C SER A 125 1.66 7.05 17.89
N GLU A 126 2.15 5.94 18.47
CA GLU A 126 3.41 5.92 19.21
C GLU A 126 4.66 5.62 18.35
N GLU A 127 4.52 5.11 17.11
CA GLU A 127 5.66 4.70 16.26
C GLU A 127 5.64 5.19 14.80
N MET A 128 4.64 5.96 14.36
CA MET A 128 4.62 6.54 13.01
C MET A 128 5.19 7.96 12.98
N SER A 129 6.05 8.27 12.01
CA SER A 129 6.50 9.64 11.77
C SER A 129 5.32 10.60 11.56
N GLU A 130 5.37 11.76 12.22
CA GLU A 130 4.28 12.75 12.30
C GLU A 130 3.67 13.09 10.93
N GLU A 131 4.50 13.18 9.88
CA GLU A 131 4.09 13.50 8.50
C GLU A 131 3.07 12.52 7.89
N LYS A 132 3.11 11.23 8.27
CA LYS A 132 2.24 10.19 7.69
C LYS A 132 0.85 10.17 8.32
N VAL A 133 0.79 10.41 9.63
CA VAL A 133 -0.47 10.64 10.35
C VAL A 133 -1.11 11.92 9.81
N GLU A 134 -0.30 12.96 9.58
CA GLU A 134 -0.74 14.22 8.97
C GLU A 134 -1.33 14.02 7.58
N MET A 135 -0.71 13.22 6.69
CA MET A 135 -1.26 13.00 5.35
C MET A 135 -2.61 12.26 5.34
N LEU A 136 -2.76 11.21 6.16
CA LEU A 136 -4.02 10.46 6.25
C LEU A 136 -5.12 11.29 6.92
N ALA A 137 -4.77 12.02 7.98
CA ALA A 137 -5.64 13.01 8.60
C ALA A 137 -6.03 14.11 7.61
N ALA A 138 -5.09 14.56 6.77
CA ALA A 138 -5.32 15.61 5.78
C ALA A 138 -6.30 15.16 4.69
N VAL A 139 -6.27 13.90 4.23
CA VAL A 139 -7.26 13.41 3.25
C VAL A 139 -8.65 13.29 3.89
N GLU A 140 -8.74 12.77 5.11
CA GLU A 140 -10.01 12.67 5.85
C GLU A 140 -10.60 14.07 6.10
N GLU A 141 -9.78 15.02 6.54
CA GLU A 141 -10.16 16.42 6.78
C GLU A 141 -10.57 17.13 5.48
N ARG A 142 -9.84 16.93 4.38
CA ARG A 142 -10.20 17.48 3.07
C ARG A 142 -11.56 16.95 2.61
N ILE A 143 -11.85 15.66 2.76
CA ILE A 143 -13.16 15.09 2.45
C ILE A 143 -14.25 15.74 3.31
N LEU A 144 -14.06 15.84 4.62
CA LEU A 144 -15.03 16.48 5.52
C LEU A 144 -15.25 17.96 5.19
N LYS A 145 -14.19 18.70 4.82
CA LYS A 145 -14.26 20.10 4.39
C LYS A 145 -15.01 20.29 3.07
N LEU A 146 -14.90 19.33 2.14
CA LEU A 146 -15.67 19.34 0.90
C LEU A 146 -17.15 19.06 1.17
N LEU A 147 -17.44 18.09 2.02
CA LEU A 147 -18.81 17.74 2.38
C LEU A 147 -19.51 18.79 3.24
N SER A 148 -18.77 19.55 4.06
CA SER A 148 -19.34 20.66 4.83
C SER A 148 -19.77 21.84 3.94
N LYS A 149 -19.09 22.04 2.80
CA LYS A 149 -19.46 23.04 1.79
C LYS A 149 -20.58 22.56 0.87
N GLU A 150 -20.47 21.32 0.40
CA GLU A 150 -21.39 20.77 -0.58
C GLU A 150 -21.68 19.28 -0.28
N PRO A 151 -22.72 19.00 0.52
CA PRO A 151 -22.95 17.66 1.03
C PRO A 151 -23.44 16.67 -0.04
N THR A 152 -23.79 17.14 -1.24
CA THR A 152 -24.24 16.32 -2.37
C THR A 152 -23.11 15.84 -3.28
N ARG A 153 -21.85 16.23 -3.01
CA ARG A 153 -20.70 15.86 -3.84
C ARG A 153 -20.55 14.36 -4.02
N THR A 154 -20.19 13.96 -5.25
CA THR A 154 -19.91 12.56 -5.55
C THR A 154 -18.47 12.20 -5.17
N ALA A 155 -18.21 10.91 -4.97
CA ALA A 155 -16.85 10.43 -4.71
C ALA A 155 -15.89 10.75 -5.87
N LYS A 156 -16.41 10.80 -7.10
CA LYS A 156 -15.65 11.15 -8.30
C LYS A 156 -15.21 12.62 -8.29
N ASP A 157 -16.10 13.53 -7.93
CA ASP A 157 -15.79 14.97 -7.90
C ASP A 157 -14.81 15.30 -6.78
N MET A 158 -15.01 14.70 -5.60
CA MET A 158 -14.08 14.86 -4.47
C MET A 158 -12.70 14.30 -4.80
N ALA A 159 -12.63 13.16 -5.51
CA ALA A 159 -11.38 12.55 -5.93
C ALA A 159 -10.56 13.45 -6.86
N GLN A 160 -11.22 14.13 -7.80
CA GLN A 160 -10.57 15.10 -8.68
C GLN A 160 -10.03 16.32 -7.92
N GLU A 161 -10.75 16.80 -6.91
CA GLU A 161 -10.36 18.01 -6.18
C GLU A 161 -9.24 17.75 -5.15
N ILE A 162 -9.20 16.54 -4.57
CA ILE A 162 -8.17 16.19 -3.58
C ILE A 162 -6.98 15.42 -4.19
N ASP A 163 -7.00 15.21 -5.51
CA ASP A 163 -6.00 14.51 -6.31
C ASP A 163 -5.74 13.06 -5.85
N VAL A 164 -6.81 12.28 -5.71
CA VAL A 164 -6.76 10.85 -5.36
C VAL A 164 -7.72 10.05 -6.24
N SER A 165 -7.72 8.72 -6.11
CA SER A 165 -8.68 7.89 -6.84
C SER A 165 -10.10 7.98 -6.23
N ALA A 166 -11.13 7.83 -7.07
CA ALA A 166 -12.52 7.72 -6.61
C ALA A 166 -12.70 6.57 -5.60
N ARG A 167 -11.95 5.48 -5.77
CA ARG A 167 -11.96 4.32 -4.86
C ARG A 167 -11.40 4.67 -3.48
N THR A 168 -10.40 5.54 -3.40
CA THR A 168 -9.88 6.09 -2.13
C THR A 168 -10.95 6.88 -1.39
N VAL A 169 -11.64 7.76 -2.10
CA VAL A 169 -12.72 8.57 -1.52
C VAL A 169 -13.86 7.68 -1.04
N GLU A 170 -14.29 6.70 -1.84
CA GLU A 170 -15.32 5.74 -1.44
C GLU A 170 -14.94 4.96 -0.18
N ARG A 171 -13.67 4.55 -0.07
CA ARG A 171 -13.13 3.91 1.14
C ARG A 171 -13.25 4.85 2.34
N TYR A 172 -12.75 6.08 2.25
CA TYR A 172 -12.81 7.05 3.35
C TYR A 172 -14.25 7.40 3.75
N LEU A 173 -15.16 7.58 2.78
CA LEU A 173 -16.58 7.81 3.07
C LEU A 173 -17.17 6.64 3.86
N LYS A 174 -16.88 5.40 3.46
CA LYS A 174 -17.33 4.20 4.17
C LYS A 174 -16.75 4.13 5.58
N THR A 175 -15.46 4.44 5.75
CA THR A 175 -14.79 4.51 7.06
C THR A 175 -15.43 5.56 7.95
N LEU A 176 -15.67 6.78 7.45
CA LEU A 176 -16.33 7.85 8.18
C LEU A 176 -17.77 7.49 8.58
N GLN A 177 -18.48 6.73 7.75
CA GLN A 177 -19.80 6.18 8.11
C GLN A 177 -19.72 5.13 9.22
N GLN A 178 -18.74 4.23 9.16
CA GLN A 178 -18.53 3.21 10.19
C GLN A 178 -18.12 3.84 11.53
N LYS A 179 -17.31 4.91 11.50
CA LYS A 179 -16.95 5.73 12.67
C LYS A 179 -18.11 6.57 13.21
N GLY A 180 -19.28 6.57 12.56
CA GLY A 180 -20.43 7.38 12.97
C GLY A 180 -20.23 8.89 12.79
N ARG A 181 -19.21 9.31 12.02
CA ARG A 181 -18.92 10.73 11.71
C ARG A 181 -19.66 11.24 10.47
N LEU A 182 -20.22 10.32 9.67
CA LEU A 182 -20.88 10.64 8.42
C LEU A 182 -22.10 9.73 8.22
N GLN A 183 -23.17 10.27 7.64
CA GLN A 183 -24.37 9.52 7.30
C GLN A 183 -24.88 9.93 5.93
N ARG A 184 -25.29 8.96 5.11
CA ARG A 184 -25.96 9.27 3.83
C ARG A 184 -27.46 9.42 4.08
N THR A 185 -28.02 10.58 3.74
CA THR A 185 -29.45 10.88 3.80
C THR A 185 -30.04 10.92 2.39
N GLY A 186 -31.07 10.12 2.11
CA GLY A 186 -31.76 10.07 0.81
C GLY A 186 -31.29 8.95 -0.12
N ALA A 187 -31.68 9.02 -1.40
CA ALA A 187 -31.46 7.95 -2.37
C ALA A 187 -29.98 7.71 -2.70
N LYS A 188 -29.56 6.47 -2.98
CA LYS A 188 -28.16 6.10 -3.31
C LYS A 188 -27.47 7.00 -4.35
N LYS A 189 -28.21 7.51 -5.35
CA LYS A 189 -27.67 8.35 -6.44
C LYS A 189 -27.88 9.86 -6.25
N ARG A 190 -28.77 10.29 -5.36
CA ARG A 190 -29.16 11.72 -5.19
C ARG A 190 -29.21 12.19 -3.73
N GLY A 191 -28.78 11.34 -2.81
CA GLY A 191 -28.75 11.63 -1.38
C GLY A 191 -27.56 12.50 -1.03
N ALA A 192 -27.70 13.26 0.05
CA ALA A 192 -26.65 14.08 0.63
C ALA A 192 -25.90 13.31 1.72
N TRP A 193 -24.68 13.73 2.01
CA TRP A 193 -23.93 13.36 3.19
C TRP A 193 -24.29 14.30 4.34
N ARG A 194 -24.38 13.77 5.55
CA ARG A 194 -24.56 14.52 6.79
C ARG A 194 -23.36 14.22 7.68
N ILE A 195 -22.64 15.24 8.09
CA ILE A 195 -21.60 15.13 9.10
C ILE A 195 -22.31 15.04 10.46
N LEU A 196 -21.89 14.07 11.29
CA LEU A 196 -22.44 13.79 12.62
C LEU A 196 -21.49 14.26 13.71
#